data_AF-A0A8X6L5V6-F1
#
_entry.id   AF-A0A8X6L5V6-F1
#
_cell.length_a   1.000
_cell.length_b   1.000
_cell.length_c   1.000
_cell.angle_alpha   90.00
_cell.angle_beta   90.00
_cell.angle_gamma   90.00
#
_symmetry.space_group_name_H-M   'P 1'
#
loop_
_entity.id
_entity.type
_entity.pdbx_description
1 polymer ?
#
loop_
_entity_poly.entity_id
_entity_poly.type
_entity_poly.pdbx_seq_one_letter_code
_entity_poly.pdbx_strand_id
1 'polypeptide(L)'
;MNSTESAKRSSGKRPNKRKFTGNMYTRGKAVHSVHESLNNSASGKKIQLQDVDSSFIENNDGFDGYRVFDKNVMFTNIQNFASCKKCGGDITLTEQCVRGLSSVFSIQCKNCNDLCSFRNSKMLSERKNIPEINRRFVYAMRTIGQGHAAMTTFCGVMDFPPPVAEKSYNNVINTLLLCSKEVAEASMQNAALEEVTLTNSSDIIIS
;
A
#
# COMPACT_ATOMS: atom_id res chain seq x y z
N MET A 1 4.55 27.70 64.78
CA MET A 1 5.66 26.72 65.00
C MET A 1 5.06 25.33 64.82
N ASN A 2 5.39 24.47 63.87
CA ASN A 2 6.40 24.47 62.82
C ASN A 2 5.82 23.80 61.57
N SER A 3 6.11 24.41 60.42
CA SER A 3 5.82 23.95 59.08
C SER A 3 6.69 22.74 58.73
N THR A 4 6.12 21.69 58.13
CA THR A 4 6.87 20.53 57.64
C THR A 4 7.63 20.91 56.37
N GLU A 5 8.94 21.09 56.52
CA GLU A 5 9.89 21.37 55.45
C GLU A 5 9.96 20.24 54.42
N SER A 6 9.75 20.60 53.15
CA SER A 6 10.03 19.74 52.01
C SER A 6 11.55 19.69 51.79
N ALA A 7 12.18 18.54 52.02
CA ALA A 7 13.61 18.36 51.81
C ALA A 7 13.99 18.63 50.34
N LYS A 8 14.67 19.75 50.09
CA LYS A 8 15.25 20.11 48.80
C LYS A 8 16.40 19.15 48.48
N ARG A 9 16.34 18.48 47.33
CA ARG A 9 17.41 17.60 46.83
C ARG A 9 18.62 18.44 46.42
N SER A 10 19.79 18.17 47.00
CA SER A 10 21.07 18.74 46.57
C SER A 10 21.36 18.34 45.11
N SER A 11 21.49 19.34 44.25
CA SER A 11 21.88 19.23 42.85
C SER A 11 23.33 18.72 42.71
N GLY A 12 23.56 17.80 41.76
CA GLY A 12 24.92 17.44 41.32
C GLY A 12 25.17 15.98 40.97
N LYS A 13 24.33 15.03 41.38
CA LYS A 13 24.49 13.61 41.01
C LYS A 13 23.42 13.20 39.99
N ARG A 14 23.86 12.70 38.83
CA ARG A 14 22.99 12.12 37.79
C ARG A 14 22.19 10.97 38.45
N PRO A 15 20.85 10.96 38.38
CA PRO A 15 20.06 9.88 38.94
C PRO A 15 20.52 8.54 38.34
N ASN A 16 20.79 7.55 39.20
CA ASN A 16 21.10 6.20 38.72
C ASN A 16 19.97 5.74 37.81
N LYS A 17 20.29 5.46 36.53
CA LYS A 17 19.35 4.96 35.55
C LYS A 17 18.78 3.65 36.11
N ARG A 18 17.47 3.59 36.34
CA ARG A 18 16.81 2.36 36.80
C ARG A 18 17.15 1.25 35.79
N LYS A 19 17.81 0.19 36.24
CA LYS A 19 18.02 -1.01 35.43
C LYS A 19 16.65 -1.65 35.25
N PHE A 20 16.23 -1.84 34.00
CA PHE A 20 14.99 -2.55 33.68
C PHE A 20 15.14 -4.01 34.11
N THR A 21 14.35 -4.45 35.09
CA THR A 21 14.40 -5.81 35.67
C THR A 21 13.40 -6.77 35.00
N GLY A 22 12.96 -6.47 33.77
CA GLY A 22 11.89 -7.20 33.10
C GLY A 22 10.50 -6.74 33.56
N ASN A 23 9.48 -7.15 32.81
CA ASN A 23 8.08 -7.02 33.22
C ASN A 23 7.68 -8.25 34.06
N MET A 24 6.57 -8.17 34.80
CA MET A 24 6.09 -9.27 35.67
C MET A 24 5.88 -10.59 34.90
N TYR A 25 5.68 -10.53 33.59
CA TYR A 25 5.50 -11.68 32.70
C TYR A 25 6.80 -12.40 32.31
N THR A 26 7.98 -11.83 32.59
CA THR A 26 9.28 -12.47 32.31
C THR A 26 9.89 -13.21 33.51
N ARG A 27 9.25 -13.14 34.69
CA ARG A 27 9.80 -13.64 35.97
C ARG A 27 9.31 -15.01 36.43
N GLY A 28 8.94 -15.89 35.50
CA GLY A 28 8.62 -17.27 35.85
C GLY A 28 8.53 -18.18 34.64
N LYS A 29 9.63 -18.84 34.31
CA LYS A 29 9.69 -20.22 33.79
C LYS A 29 11.15 -20.67 33.77
N ALA A 30 11.55 -21.36 34.82
CA ALA A 30 12.75 -22.18 34.80
C ALA A 30 12.51 -23.35 33.83
N VAL A 31 13.44 -23.48 32.90
CA VAL A 31 13.82 -24.65 32.08
C VAL A 31 12.95 -25.90 32.25
N HIS A 32 12.17 -26.25 31.22
CA HIS A 32 11.99 -27.63 30.77
C HIS A 32 11.53 -27.69 29.31
N SER A 33 12.31 -28.44 28.52
CA SER A 33 12.08 -28.99 27.16
C SER A 33 11.57 -28.06 26.05
N VAL A 34 12.39 -28.00 25.00
CA VAL A 34 12.14 -27.42 23.68
C VAL A 34 10.80 -27.89 23.10
N HIS A 35 9.82 -27.00 23.09
CA HIS A 35 8.83 -26.94 22.01
C HIS A 35 8.71 -25.47 21.64
N GLU A 36 9.16 -25.14 20.43
CA GLU A 36 9.32 -23.78 19.93
C GLU A 36 7.94 -23.16 19.68
N SER A 37 7.30 -22.65 20.74
CA SER A 37 6.11 -21.82 20.59
C SER A 37 6.55 -20.42 20.19
N LEU A 38 6.39 -20.11 18.91
CA LEU A 38 6.53 -18.78 18.33
C LEU A 38 5.90 -17.72 19.25
N ASN A 39 6.73 -16.96 19.94
CA ASN A 39 6.33 -15.78 20.71
C ASN A 39 5.95 -14.66 19.74
N ASN A 40 4.81 -14.82 19.09
CA ASN A 40 4.26 -13.79 18.23
C ASN A 40 3.79 -12.64 19.13
N SER A 41 4.49 -11.52 19.05
CA SER A 41 4.03 -10.26 19.63
C SER A 41 2.61 -9.95 19.13
N ALA A 42 1.85 -9.12 19.85
CA ALA A 42 0.55 -8.67 19.37
C ALA A 42 0.63 -8.00 17.97
N SER A 43 1.79 -7.47 17.60
CA SER A 43 2.09 -6.97 16.26
C SER A 43 2.35 -8.11 15.25
N GLY A 44 3.07 -9.17 15.65
CA GLY A 44 3.35 -10.34 14.82
C GLY A 44 2.09 -11.11 14.45
N LYS A 45 1.09 -11.17 15.35
CA LYS A 45 -0.22 -11.77 15.04
C LYS A 45 -1.03 -11.01 13.99
N LYS A 46 -0.81 -9.70 13.83
CA LYS A 46 -1.43 -8.89 12.76
C LYS A 46 -0.72 -9.05 11.41
N ILE A 47 0.53 -9.53 11.42
CA ILE A 47 1.34 -9.83 10.23
C ILE A 47 1.38 -11.34 9.98
N GLN A 48 0.48 -12.12 10.57
CA GLN A 48 0.09 -13.37 9.93
C GLN A 48 -0.76 -12.98 8.72
N LEU A 49 -0.08 -12.59 7.63
CA LEU A 49 -0.57 -12.98 6.32
C LEU A 49 -0.86 -14.47 6.49
N GLN A 50 -2.13 -14.85 6.47
CA GLN A 50 -2.53 -16.26 6.40
C GLN A 50 -1.55 -16.91 5.46
N ASP A 51 -0.85 -17.96 5.93
CA ASP A 51 0.16 -18.68 5.15
C ASP A 51 -0.35 -18.72 3.72
N VAL A 52 0.22 -17.86 2.87
CA VAL A 52 -0.24 -17.75 1.49
C VAL A 52 0.35 -18.99 0.90
N ASP A 53 -0.41 -20.07 0.99
CA ASP A 53 -0.08 -21.35 0.44
C ASP A 53 0.28 -21.05 -1.00
N SER A 54 1.58 -21.14 -1.30
CA SER A 54 2.13 -20.92 -2.63
C SER A 54 1.69 -22.04 -3.61
N SER A 55 0.66 -22.80 -3.23
CA SER A 55 -0.15 -23.60 -4.12
C SER A 55 -0.88 -22.70 -5.13
N PHE A 56 -0.36 -22.72 -6.35
CA PHE A 56 -1.04 -22.40 -7.61
C PHE A 56 -2.49 -21.98 -7.43
N ILE A 57 -2.74 -20.67 -7.47
CA ILE A 57 -4.07 -20.11 -7.64
C ILE A 57 -4.65 -20.78 -8.89
N GLU A 58 -5.76 -21.50 -8.73
CA GLU A 58 -6.51 -22.06 -9.85
C GLU A 58 -6.68 -20.97 -10.91
N ASN A 59 -6.38 -21.32 -12.17
CA ASN A 59 -6.49 -20.40 -13.29
C ASN A 59 -7.94 -19.90 -13.38
N ASN A 60 -8.22 -18.76 -12.78
CA ASN A 60 -9.40 -18.00 -13.11
C ASN A 60 -9.14 -17.46 -14.52
N ASP A 61 -9.95 -17.85 -15.50
CA ASP A 61 -9.85 -17.41 -16.90
C ASP A 61 -10.00 -15.87 -17.07
N GLY A 62 -10.14 -15.12 -15.97
CA GLY A 62 -10.20 -13.67 -15.93
C GLY A 62 -8.83 -12.98 -16.04
N PHE A 63 -8.73 -12.03 -16.98
CA PHE A 63 -7.61 -11.07 -17.09
C PHE A 63 -7.72 -9.93 -16.05
N ASP A 64 -7.81 -10.29 -14.77
CA ASP A 64 -7.95 -9.33 -13.68
C ASP A 64 -6.60 -8.98 -13.02
N GLY A 65 -6.51 -7.74 -12.54
CA GLY A 65 -5.34 -7.24 -11.78
C GLY A 65 -4.24 -6.60 -12.63
N TYR A 66 -3.12 -6.29 -11.97
CA TYR A 66 -1.94 -5.68 -12.58
C TYR A 66 -0.74 -6.63 -12.45
N ARG A 67 0.05 -6.74 -13.53
CA ARG A 67 1.28 -7.51 -13.57
C ARG A 67 2.41 -6.62 -14.13
N VAL A 68 3.62 -6.87 -13.67
CA VAL A 68 4.82 -6.18 -14.15
C VAL A 68 5.45 -7.01 -15.25
N PHE A 69 5.78 -6.37 -16.38
CA PHE A 69 6.45 -7.01 -17.51
C PHE A 69 7.59 -6.13 -17.98
N ASP A 70 8.67 -6.74 -18.46
CA ASP A 70 9.68 -6.04 -19.25
C ASP A 70 9.05 -5.62 -20.58
N LYS A 71 9.02 -4.30 -20.84
CA LYS A 71 8.37 -3.73 -22.02
C LYS A 71 9.04 -4.18 -23.33
N ASN A 72 10.36 -4.34 -23.34
CA ASN A 72 11.08 -4.74 -24.54
C ASN A 72 10.76 -6.20 -24.86
N VAL A 73 10.83 -7.08 -23.86
CA VAL A 73 10.50 -8.50 -24.03
C VAL A 73 9.05 -8.66 -24.50
N MET A 74 8.10 -8.01 -23.83
CA MET A 74 6.69 -8.10 -24.19
C MET A 74 6.41 -7.57 -25.60
N PHE A 75 6.94 -6.39 -25.94
CA PHE A 75 6.63 -5.75 -27.22
C PHE A 75 7.26 -6.47 -28.40
N THR A 76 8.52 -6.90 -28.28
CA THR A 76 9.17 -7.70 -29.33
C THR A 76 8.39 -8.99 -29.61
N ASN A 77 7.93 -9.70 -28.58
CA ASN A 77 7.12 -10.90 -28.77
C ASN A 77 5.79 -10.57 -29.47
N ILE A 78 5.07 -9.53 -29.04
CA ILE A 78 3.81 -9.14 -29.68
C ILE A 78 4.03 -8.76 -31.15
N GLN A 79 5.07 -7.98 -31.45
CA GLN A 79 5.38 -7.53 -32.81
C GLN A 79 5.74 -8.69 -33.75
N ASN A 80 6.32 -9.78 -33.23
CA ASN A 80 6.69 -10.96 -34.03
C ASN A 80 5.48 -11.83 -34.41
N PHE A 81 4.41 -11.81 -33.61
CA PHE A 81 3.23 -12.67 -33.82
C PHE A 81 2.01 -11.92 -34.35
N ALA A 82 1.91 -10.60 -34.14
CA ALA A 82 0.76 -9.80 -34.52
C ALA A 82 1.00 -9.03 -35.82
N SER A 83 -0.07 -8.85 -36.60
CA SER A 83 -0.06 -8.11 -37.86
C SER A 83 -1.19 -7.08 -37.92
N CYS A 84 -1.05 -6.13 -38.84
CA CYS A 84 -2.06 -5.11 -39.07
C CYS A 84 -3.35 -5.73 -39.59
N LYS A 85 -4.47 -5.45 -38.92
CA LYS A 85 -5.79 -5.97 -39.33
C LYS A 85 -6.28 -5.48 -40.69
N LYS A 86 -5.78 -4.32 -41.16
CA LYS A 86 -6.21 -3.73 -42.44
C LYS A 86 -5.46 -4.29 -43.65
N CYS A 87 -4.14 -4.46 -43.54
CA CYS A 87 -3.29 -4.81 -44.68
C CYS A 87 -2.42 -6.05 -44.48
N GLY A 88 -2.44 -6.67 -43.30
CA GLY A 88 -1.60 -7.83 -42.97
C GLY A 88 -0.12 -7.52 -42.74
N GLY A 89 0.32 -6.27 -42.88
CA GLY A 89 1.72 -5.88 -42.69
C GLY A 89 2.15 -5.84 -41.22
N ASP A 90 3.46 -5.75 -41.02
CA ASP A 90 4.08 -5.66 -39.70
C ASP A 90 3.58 -4.47 -38.89
N ILE A 91 3.58 -4.65 -37.56
CA ILE A 91 3.25 -3.60 -36.60
C ILE A 91 4.46 -3.18 -35.76
N THR A 92 4.44 -1.94 -35.31
CA THR A 92 5.41 -1.40 -34.36
C THR A 92 4.70 -0.95 -33.09
N LEU A 93 5.15 -1.45 -31.94
CA LEU A 93 4.69 -1.03 -30.62
C LEU A 93 5.67 -0.01 -30.05
N THR A 94 5.15 1.12 -29.58
CA THR A 94 5.99 2.18 -29.00
C THR A 94 5.34 2.80 -27.77
N GLU A 95 6.17 3.25 -26.82
CA GLU A 95 5.76 4.03 -25.66
C GLU A 95 5.82 5.53 -25.98
N GLN A 96 4.67 6.19 -25.94
CA GLN A 96 4.50 7.57 -26.42
C GLN A 96 4.61 8.59 -25.30
N CYS A 97 3.97 8.32 -24.16
CA CYS A 97 3.90 9.25 -23.04
C CYS A 97 3.84 8.50 -21.72
N VAL A 98 4.65 8.95 -20.76
CA VAL A 98 4.73 8.38 -19.41
C VAL A 98 4.27 9.41 -18.39
N ARG A 99 3.40 9.00 -17.45
CA ARG A 99 2.89 9.79 -16.33
C ARG A 99 2.89 8.94 -15.07
N GLY A 100 3.95 9.06 -14.27
CA GLY A 100 4.18 8.11 -13.18
C GLY A 100 4.38 6.71 -13.76
N LEU A 101 3.68 5.72 -13.20
CA LEU A 101 3.66 4.34 -13.69
C LEU A 101 2.67 4.11 -14.84
N SER A 102 2.01 5.16 -15.34
CA SER A 102 1.08 5.02 -16.45
C SER A 102 1.68 5.44 -17.77
N SER A 103 1.65 4.52 -18.73
CA SER A 103 2.18 4.72 -20.08
C SER A 103 1.09 4.67 -21.13
N VAL A 104 1.19 5.56 -22.11
CA VAL A 104 0.43 5.48 -23.36
C VAL A 104 1.28 4.76 -24.37
N PHE A 105 0.72 3.70 -24.95
CA PHE A 105 1.35 2.94 -26.02
C PHE A 105 0.63 3.20 -27.32
N SER A 106 1.36 3.11 -28.43
CA SER A 106 0.77 3.08 -29.77
C SER A 106 1.22 1.85 -30.53
N ILE A 107 0.30 1.36 -31.37
CA ILE A 107 0.52 0.32 -32.36
C ILE A 107 0.36 0.98 -33.71
N GLN A 108 1.43 0.98 -34.51
CA GLN A 108 1.44 1.56 -35.85
C GLN A 108 1.78 0.49 -36.88
N CYS A 109 1.01 0.39 -37.96
CA CYS A 109 1.41 -0.44 -39.09
C CYS A 109 2.55 0.22 -39.87
N LYS A 110 3.52 -0.57 -40.33
CA LYS A 110 4.61 -0.07 -41.18
C LYS A 110 4.19 0.21 -42.61
N ASN A 111 3.15 -0.49 -43.10
CA ASN A 111 2.74 -0.47 -44.51
C ASN A 111 1.55 0.46 -44.78
N CYS A 112 0.72 0.72 -43.77
CA CYS A 112 -0.40 1.65 -43.88
C CYS A 112 -0.45 2.59 -42.68
N ASN A 113 -1.19 3.69 -42.81
CA ASN A 113 -1.32 4.70 -41.75
C ASN A 113 -2.27 4.28 -40.62
N ASP A 114 -2.45 2.97 -40.39
CA ASP A 114 -3.28 2.50 -39.30
C ASP A 114 -2.54 2.66 -37.97
N LEU A 115 -3.21 3.32 -37.03
CA LEU A 115 -2.66 3.69 -35.74
C LEU A 115 -3.72 3.44 -34.67
N CYS A 116 -3.34 2.71 -33.65
CA CYS A 116 -4.12 2.54 -32.43
C CYS A 116 -3.31 3.03 -31.24
N SER A 117 -3.97 3.63 -30.25
CA SER A 117 -3.34 4.00 -28.99
C SER A 117 -4.13 3.44 -27.81
N PHE A 118 -3.41 3.02 -26.78
CA PHE A 118 -3.99 2.45 -25.57
C PHE A 118 -3.14 2.80 -24.34
N ARG A 119 -3.66 2.54 -23.15
CA ARG A 119 -2.99 2.83 -21.88
C ARG A 119 -2.92 1.58 -21.02
N ASN A 120 -1.88 1.45 -20.22
CA ASN A 120 -1.69 0.34 -19.26
C ASN A 120 -2.55 0.41 -17.99
N SER A 121 -3.42 1.42 -17.87
CA SER A 121 -4.20 1.70 -16.66
C SER A 121 -5.49 2.39 -17.04
N LYS A 122 -6.56 2.05 -16.31
CA LYS A 122 -7.82 2.79 -16.37
C LYS A 122 -7.58 4.23 -15.89
N MET A 123 -8.38 5.15 -16.42
CA MET A 123 -8.38 6.55 -16.00
C MET A 123 -9.56 6.79 -15.07
N LEU A 124 -9.26 7.26 -13.87
CA LEU A 124 -10.21 7.63 -12.82
C LEU A 124 -10.62 9.11 -12.96
N SER A 125 -11.69 9.46 -12.23
CA SER A 125 -12.41 10.75 -12.21
C SER A 125 -13.28 11.01 -13.45
N GLU A 126 -14.26 11.91 -13.30
CA GLU A 126 -15.11 12.40 -14.40
C GLU A 126 -14.28 12.95 -15.57
N ARG A 127 -13.17 13.62 -15.26
CA ARG A 127 -12.25 14.20 -16.25
C ARG A 127 -11.27 13.20 -16.84
N LYS A 128 -11.30 11.92 -16.41
CA LYS A 128 -10.42 10.83 -16.87
C LYS A 128 -8.94 11.23 -16.95
N ASN A 129 -8.44 11.97 -15.96
CA ASN A 129 -7.09 12.51 -15.95
C ASN A 129 -6.17 11.87 -14.91
N ILE A 130 -6.67 10.98 -14.04
CA ILE A 130 -5.90 10.32 -12.99
C ILE A 130 -5.74 8.83 -13.34
N PRO A 131 -4.54 8.35 -13.70
CA PRO A 131 -4.33 6.92 -13.91
C PRO A 131 -4.52 6.15 -12.59
N GLU A 132 -5.35 5.09 -12.63
CA GLU A 132 -5.63 4.23 -11.48
C GLU A 132 -4.36 3.62 -10.88
N ILE A 133 -3.43 3.14 -11.72
CA ILE A 133 -2.17 2.53 -11.29
C ILE A 133 -1.36 3.45 -10.37
N ASN A 134 -1.38 4.76 -10.63
CA ASN A 134 -0.67 5.74 -9.80
C ASN A 134 -1.33 5.89 -8.43
N ARG A 135 -2.67 5.92 -8.38
CA ARG A 135 -3.42 6.00 -7.11
C ARG A 135 -3.20 4.73 -6.28
N ARG A 136 -3.21 3.56 -6.93
CA ARG A 136 -2.90 2.27 -6.29
C ARG A 136 -1.49 2.25 -5.72
N PHE A 137 -0.50 2.75 -6.47
CA PHE A 137 0.88 2.79 -5.97
C PHE A 137 1.05 3.71 -4.76
N VAL A 138 0.44 4.90 -4.77
CA VAL A 138 0.43 5.80 -3.60
C VAL A 138 -0.23 5.12 -2.40
N TYR A 139 -1.40 4.51 -2.59
CA TYR A 139 -2.11 3.81 -1.54
C TYR A 139 -1.29 2.66 -0.96
N ALA A 140 -0.74 1.78 -1.82
CA ALA A 140 0.09 0.66 -1.40
C ALA A 140 1.28 1.12 -0.54
N MET A 141 1.98 2.18 -0.98
CA MET A 141 3.13 2.72 -0.25
C MET A 141 2.72 3.32 1.10
N ARG A 142 1.59 4.03 1.17
CA ARG A 142 1.06 4.52 2.46
C ARG A 142 0.65 3.40 3.41
N THR A 143 0.05 2.34 2.89
CA THR A 143 -0.36 1.16 3.69
C THR A 143 0.84 0.50 4.37
N ILE A 144 2.01 0.48 3.72
CA ILE A 144 3.26 -0.03 4.32
C ILE A 144 4.06 1.04 5.09
N GLY A 145 3.45 2.20 5.38
CA GLY A 145 4.07 3.29 6.14
C GLY A 145 5.05 4.16 5.36
N GLN A 146 5.19 3.96 4.05
CA GLN A 146 6.16 4.65 3.19
C GLN A 146 5.57 5.89 2.51
N GLY A 147 6.43 6.83 2.15
CA GLY A 147 6.05 8.09 1.50
C GLY A 147 6.59 8.24 0.06
N HIS A 148 6.47 9.45 -0.49
CA HIS A 148 6.93 9.76 -1.85
C HIS A 148 8.42 9.51 -2.09
N ALA A 149 9.28 9.79 -1.11
CA ALA A 149 10.72 9.52 -1.22
C ALA A 149 11.02 8.02 -1.41
N ALA A 150 10.31 7.16 -0.68
CA ALA A 150 10.42 5.72 -0.82
C ALA A 150 9.84 5.22 -2.15
N MET A 151 8.77 5.83 -2.67
CA MET A 151 8.29 5.55 -4.04
C MET A 151 9.36 5.83 -5.08
N THR A 152 10.05 6.96 -4.95
CA THR A 152 11.11 7.37 -5.89
C THR A 152 12.27 6.38 -5.83
N THR A 153 12.69 5.99 -4.63
CA THR A 153 13.74 4.99 -4.43
C THR A 153 13.33 3.63 -4.99
N PHE A 154 12.10 3.19 -4.71
CA PHE A 154 11.56 1.92 -5.19
C PHE A 154 11.52 1.88 -6.72
N CYS A 155 11.00 2.92 -7.37
CA CYS A 155 11.00 3.03 -8.83
C CYS A 155 12.42 2.97 -9.39
N GLY A 156 13.38 3.69 -8.79
CA GLY A 156 14.77 3.66 -9.25
C GLY A 156 15.43 2.27 -9.12
N VAL A 157 15.17 1.54 -8.03
CA VAL A 157 15.73 0.19 -7.82
C VAL A 157 15.09 -0.85 -8.74
N MET A 158 13.79 -0.69 -9.05
CA MET A 158 13.04 -1.60 -9.92
C MET A 158 13.17 -1.29 -11.42
N ASP A 159 13.95 -0.26 -11.79
CA ASP A 159 14.04 0.25 -13.16
C ASP A 159 12.68 0.67 -13.75
N PHE A 160 11.83 1.26 -12.91
CA PHE A 160 10.57 1.85 -13.33
C PHE A 160 10.73 3.32 -13.68
N PRO A 161 9.81 3.89 -14.50
CA PRO A 161 9.72 5.33 -14.63
C PRO A 161 9.55 6.01 -13.25
N PRO A 162 9.97 7.28 -13.13
CA PRO A 162 9.75 8.04 -11.91
C PRO A 162 8.28 7.98 -11.47
N PRO A 163 8.01 7.94 -10.16
CA PRO A 163 6.63 7.98 -9.66
C PRO A 163 5.96 9.30 -10.03
N VAL A 164 4.67 9.42 -9.70
CA VAL A 164 3.97 10.70 -9.85
C VAL A 164 4.70 11.84 -9.15
N ALA A 165 4.62 13.04 -9.73
CA ALA A 165 5.17 14.25 -9.14
C ALA A 165 4.60 14.49 -7.73
N GLU A 166 5.36 15.14 -6.86
CA GLU A 166 5.01 15.38 -5.46
C GLU A 166 3.64 16.07 -5.30
N LYS A 167 3.34 17.07 -6.15
CA LYS A 167 2.04 17.74 -6.19
C LYS A 167 0.89 16.73 -6.43
N SER A 168 1.06 15.83 -7.38
CA SER A 168 0.07 14.80 -7.70
C SER A 168 -0.05 13.78 -6.58
N TYR A 169 1.07 13.40 -5.95
CA TYR A 169 1.08 12.55 -4.76
C TYR A 169 0.26 13.19 -3.63
N ASN A 170 0.52 14.46 -3.29
CA ASN A 170 -0.21 15.17 -2.23
C ASN A 170 -1.71 15.24 -2.49
N ASN A 171 -2.12 15.47 -3.74
CA ASN A 171 -3.54 15.42 -4.12
C ASN A 171 -4.16 14.05 -3.85
N VAL A 172 -3.46 12.97 -4.21
CA VAL A 172 -3.94 11.61 -3.95
C VAL A 172 -4.04 11.34 -2.45
N ILE A 173 -3.04 11.77 -1.66
CA ILE A 173 -3.05 11.63 -0.21
C ILE A 173 -4.24 12.36 0.42
N ASN A 174 -4.53 13.59 -0.02
CA ASN A 174 -5.67 14.33 0.48
C ASN A 174 -6.99 13.60 0.21
N THR A 175 -7.17 13.06 -1.00
CA THR A 175 -8.33 12.24 -1.32
C THR A 175 -8.40 10.97 -0.47
N LEU A 176 -7.27 10.28 -0.29
CA LEU A 176 -7.21 9.08 0.56
C LEU A 176 -7.58 9.41 2.01
N LEU A 177 -7.08 10.52 2.55
CA LEU A 177 -7.38 10.98 3.90
C LEU A 177 -8.87 11.25 4.09
N LEU A 178 -9.52 11.89 3.12
CA LEU A 178 -10.97 12.14 3.15
C LEU A 178 -11.75 10.83 3.17
N CYS A 179 -11.49 9.93 2.21
CA CYS A 179 -12.16 8.62 2.17
C CYS A 179 -11.90 7.79 3.43
N SER A 180 -10.67 7.81 3.97
CA SER A 180 -10.33 7.09 5.18
C SER A 180 -11.05 7.65 6.41
N LYS A 181 -11.27 8.97 6.48
CA LYS A 181 -12.07 9.58 7.54
C LYS A 181 -13.53 9.16 7.45
N GLU A 182 -14.13 9.24 6.27
CA GLU A 182 -15.52 8.82 6.04
C GLU A 182 -15.73 7.35 6.42
N VAL A 183 -14.82 6.46 6.01
CA VAL A 183 -14.89 5.03 6.37
C VAL A 183 -14.68 4.83 7.88
N ALA A 184 -13.78 5.58 8.51
CA ALA A 184 -13.57 5.48 9.95
C ALA A 184 -14.79 5.95 10.74
N GLU A 185 -15.38 7.09 10.35
CA GLU A 185 -16.61 7.64 10.96
C GLU A 185 -17.77 6.65 10.82
N ALA A 186 -18.01 6.14 9.60
CA ALA A 186 -19.04 5.13 9.37
C ALA A 186 -18.78 3.84 10.16
N SER A 187 -17.52 3.39 10.26
CA SER A 187 -17.16 2.22 11.04
C SER A 187 -17.40 2.42 12.54
N MET A 188 -17.08 3.61 13.09
CA MET A 188 -17.32 3.92 14.50
C MET A 188 -18.81 4.02 14.80
N GLN A 189 -19.59 4.64 13.90
CA GLN A 189 -21.06 4.71 14.03
C GLN A 189 -21.70 3.32 14.02
N ASN A 190 -21.29 2.46 13.08
CA ASN A 190 -21.79 1.08 13.01
C ASN A 190 -21.44 0.28 14.27
N ALA A 191 -20.22 0.40 14.77
CA ALA A 191 -19.81 -0.27 16.00
C ALA A 191 -20.63 0.23 17.21
N ALA A 192 -20.89 1.53 17.30
CA ALA A 192 -21.72 2.09 18.37
C ALA A 192 -23.19 1.61 18.28
N LEU A 193 -23.76 1.51 17.07
CA LEU A 193 -25.08 0.94 16.85
C LEU A 193 -25.15 -0.53 17.28
N GLU A 194 -24.14 -1.33 16.92
CA GLU A 194 -24.05 -2.74 17.30
C GLU A 194 -24.03 -2.91 18.83
N GLU A 195 -23.23 -2.12 19.55
CA GLU A 195 -23.18 -2.16 21.02
C GLU A 195 -24.50 -1.78 21.68
N VAL A 196 -25.20 -0.75 21.17
CA VAL A 196 -26.55 -0.38 21.66
C VAL A 196 -27.52 -1.54 21.51
N THR A 197 -27.50 -2.23 20.35
CA THR A 197 -28.40 -3.36 20.11
C THR A 197 -28.11 -4.57 21.00
N LEU A 198 -26.83 -4.81 21.34
CA LEU A 198 -26.44 -5.93 22.20
C LEU A 198 -26.74 -5.67 23.68
N THR A 199 -26.57 -4.44 24.14
CA THR A 199 -26.72 -4.09 25.57
C THR A 199 -28.10 -3.56 25.95
N ASN A 200 -29.00 -3.30 24.99
CA ASN A 200 -30.29 -2.63 25.21
C ASN A 200 -30.18 -1.34 26.05
N SER A 201 -28.99 -0.73 26.08
CA SER A 201 -28.68 0.40 26.94
C SER A 201 -28.83 1.71 26.18
N SER A 202 -29.63 2.62 26.72
CA SER A 202 -29.85 3.97 26.18
C SER A 202 -28.72 4.96 26.48
N ASP A 203 -27.68 4.52 27.21
CA ASP A 203 -26.60 5.38 27.69
C ASP A 203 -25.52 5.68 26.63
N ILE A 204 -25.55 4.98 25.49
CA ILE A 204 -24.63 5.20 24.37
C ILE A 204 -25.33 6.14 23.37
N ILE A 205 -24.96 7.42 23.40
CA ILE A 205 -25.45 8.41 22.44
C ILE A 205 -24.55 8.40 21.21
N ILE A 206 -25.13 8.09 20.05
CA ILE A 206 -24.47 8.13 18.75
C ILE A 206 -24.74 9.51 18.15
N SER A 207 -23.73 10.38 18.11
CA SER A 207 -23.77 11.70 17.49
C SER A 207 -23.26 11.66 16.05
#